data_AF-A0A6V8DV72-F1
#
_entry.id   AF-A0A6V8DV72-F1
#
_cell.length_a   1.000
_cell.length_b   1.000
_cell.length_c   1.000
_cell.angle_alpha   90.00
_cell.angle_beta   90.00
_cell.angle_gamma   90.00
#
_symmetry.space_group_name_H-M   'P 1'
#
loop_
_entity.id
_entity.type
_entity.pdbx_description
1 polymer ?
#
loop_
_entity_poly.entity_id
_entity_poly.type
_entity_poly.pdbx_seq_one_letter_code
_entity_poly.pdbx_strand_id
1 'polypeptide(L)'
;MVSTEWLEAEVLKAVPDATVEVIDLHRSGDHFHVRITSPSFEGMRPLQRQKQVLNHMKQYIPHPVHAIDLKCMTPEQEAVTGDTAFDPHAGGQGVHIRRINRQREE
;
A
#
# COMPACT_ATOMS: atom_id res chain seq x y z
N MET A 1 0.13 -1.05 -18.54
CA MET A 1 0.01 -1.77 -17.26
C MET A 1 1.13 -1.26 -16.37
N VAL A 2 0.80 -0.85 -15.16
CA VAL A 2 1.80 -0.34 -14.21
C VAL A 2 2.46 -1.53 -13.51
N SER A 3 3.79 -1.55 -13.44
CA SER A 3 4.52 -2.57 -12.69
C SER A 3 4.67 -2.18 -11.22
N THR A 4 4.80 -3.17 -10.35
CA THR A 4 5.08 -2.96 -8.92
C THR A 4 6.40 -2.21 -8.70
N GLU A 5 7.43 -2.54 -9.49
CA GLU A 5 8.75 -1.88 -9.46
C GLU A 5 8.66 -0.38 -9.81
N TRP A 6 7.82 -0.02 -10.79
CA TRP A 6 7.61 1.38 -11.12
C TRP A 6 6.91 2.12 -9.97
N LEU A 7 5.90 1.50 -9.36
CA LEU A 7 5.17 2.11 -8.26
C LEU A 7 6.07 2.28 -7.03
N GLU A 8 6.90 1.30 -6.73
CA GLU A 8 7.93 1.37 -5.69
C GLU A 8 8.87 2.57 -5.91
N ALA A 9 9.41 2.71 -7.12
CA ALA A 9 10.29 3.81 -7.49
C ALA A 9 9.61 5.19 -7.36
N GLU A 10 8.33 5.30 -7.73
CA GLU A 10 7.57 6.53 -7.54
C GLU A 10 7.31 6.83 -6.06
N VAL A 11 7.03 5.82 -5.23
CA VAL A 11 6.83 6.02 -3.78
C VAL A 11 8.13 6.51 -3.13
N LEU A 12 9.27 5.94 -3.51
CA LEU A 12 10.59 6.33 -3.02
C LEU A 12 10.95 7.78 -3.38
N LYS A 13 10.41 8.35 -4.46
CA LYS A 13 10.57 9.79 -4.74
C LYS A 13 9.86 10.68 -3.71
N ALA A 14 8.76 10.20 -3.14
CA ALA A 14 8.00 10.92 -2.10
C ALA A 14 8.60 10.73 -0.71
N VAL A 15 9.15 9.54 -0.42
CA VAL A 15 9.78 9.18 0.86
C VAL A 15 11.09 8.42 0.58
N PRO A 16 12.22 9.12 0.39
CA PRO A 16 13.48 8.51 -0.06
C PRO A 16 14.14 7.55 0.94
N ASP A 17 13.85 7.70 2.22
CA ASP A 17 14.39 6.88 3.31
C ASP A 17 13.48 5.69 3.67
N ALA A 18 12.44 5.44 2.87
CA ALA A 18 11.51 4.35 3.13
C ALA A 18 11.96 3.01 2.53
N THR A 19 11.57 1.93 3.20
CA THR A 19 11.42 0.60 2.60
C THR A 19 9.99 0.45 2.10
N VAL A 20 9.82 0.03 0.85
CA VAL A 20 8.51 -0.05 0.20
C VAL A 20 8.25 -1.48 -0.27
N GLU A 21 7.07 -2.01 0.05
CA GLU A 21 6.59 -3.30 -0.46
C GLU A 21 5.27 -3.05 -1.20
N VAL A 22 5.19 -3.48 -2.45
CA VAL A 22 4.02 -3.31 -3.33
C VAL A 22 3.41 -4.66 -3.66
N ILE A 23 2.10 -4.79 -3.43
CA ILE A 23 1.31 -5.97 -3.74
C ILE A 23 0.22 -5.57 -4.73
N ASP A 24 0.23 -6.18 -5.92
CA ASP A 24 -0.89 -6.12 -6.86
C ASP A 24 -1.97 -7.10 -6.40
N LEU A 25 -3.11 -6.57 -5.96
CA LEU A 25 -4.19 -7.35 -5.35
C LEU A 25 -4.88 -8.26 -6.36
N HIS A 26 -5.03 -7.80 -7.59
CA HIS A 26 -5.86 -8.45 -8.63
C HIS A 26 -5.03 -9.01 -9.79
N ARG A 27 -3.72 -8.71 -9.84
CA ARG A 27 -2.81 -9.01 -10.97
C ARG A 27 -3.25 -8.35 -12.27
N SER A 28 -4.08 -7.32 -12.19
CA SER A 28 -4.57 -6.48 -13.29
C SER A 28 -3.76 -5.19 -13.45
N GLY A 29 -2.94 -4.84 -12.45
CA GLY A 29 -2.15 -3.61 -12.44
C GLY A 29 -2.97 -2.33 -12.23
N ASP A 30 -4.09 -2.41 -11.53
CA ASP A 30 -5.01 -1.30 -11.25
C ASP A 30 -5.27 -1.05 -9.74
N HIS A 31 -5.30 -2.11 -8.92
CA HIS A 31 -5.43 -2.06 -7.47
C HIS A 31 -4.17 -2.53 -6.74
N PHE A 32 -3.49 -1.61 -6.08
CA PHE A 32 -2.25 -1.90 -5.34
C PHE A 32 -2.41 -1.67 -3.84
N HIS A 33 -1.86 -2.58 -3.03
CA HIS A 33 -1.57 -2.35 -1.62
C HIS A 33 -0.08 -2.03 -1.47
N VAL A 34 0.24 -0.92 -0.81
CA VAL A 34 1.61 -0.45 -0.63
C VAL A 34 1.90 -0.30 0.86
N ARG A 35 2.87 -1.07 1.35
CA ARG A 35 3.43 -0.93 2.70
C ARG A 35 4.69 -0.06 2.61
N ILE A 36 4.73 0.98 3.43
CA ILE A 36 5.80 1.97 3.44
C ILE A 36 6.30 2.08 4.87
N THR A 37 7.55 1.71 5.07
CA THR A 37 8.21 1.73 6.37
C THR A 37 9.32 2.76 6.36
N SER A 38 9.22 3.79 7.20
CA SER A 38 10.25 4.83 7.28
C SER A 38 10.38 5.36 8.72
N PRO A 39 11.61 5.60 9.20
CA PRO A 39 11.83 6.26 10.49
C PRO A 39 11.32 7.72 10.49
N SER A 40 11.24 8.37 9.33
CA SER A 40 10.73 9.75 9.20
C SER A 40 9.24 9.89 9.55
N PHE A 41 8.51 8.77 9.68
CA PHE A 41 7.11 8.78 10.12
C PHE A 41 6.93 8.90 11.64
N GLU A 42 8.01 8.84 12.41
CA GLU A 42 7.96 8.97 13.87
C GLU A 42 7.33 10.31 14.28
N GLY A 43 6.44 10.28 15.27
CA GLY A 43 5.67 11.46 15.70
C GLY A 43 4.63 12.02 14.70
N MET A 44 4.55 11.52 13.46
CA MET A 44 3.54 11.95 12.48
C MET A 44 2.20 11.24 12.68
N ARG A 45 1.08 11.95 12.45
CA ARG A 45 -0.25 11.33 12.44
C ARG A 45 -0.43 10.41 11.21
N PRO A 46 -1.17 9.30 11.29
CA PRO A 46 -1.35 8.37 10.17
C PRO A 46 -1.79 9.03 8.86
N LEU A 47 -2.76 9.95 8.92
CA LEU A 47 -3.22 10.69 7.74
C LEU A 47 -2.14 11.60 7.13
N GLN A 48 -1.25 12.17 7.93
CA GLN A 48 -0.15 13.02 7.41
C GLN A 48 0.85 12.18 6.62
N ARG A 49 1.20 10.99 7.13
CA ARG A 49 2.10 10.04 6.45
C ARG A 49 1.55 9.65 5.08
N GLN A 50 0.27 9.24 5.05
CA GLN A 50 -0.41 8.90 3.79
C GLN A 50 -0.50 10.10 2.85
N LYS A 51 -0.82 11.30 3.37
CA LYS A 51 -0.92 12.53 2.57
C LYS A 51 0.40 12.88 1.88
N GLN A 52 1.55 12.65 2.51
CA GLN A 52 2.87 12.87 1.91
C GLN A 52 3.03 12.07 0.61
N VAL A 53 2.70 10.78 0.64
CA VAL A 53 2.78 9.87 -0.51
C VAL A 53 1.70 10.19 -1.55
N LEU A 54 0.45 10.41 -1.09
CA LEU A 54 -0.67 10.74 -1.97
C LEU A 54 -0.46 12.05 -2.73
N ASN A 55 0.20 13.04 -2.12
CA ASN A 55 0.50 14.31 -2.79
C ASN A 55 1.37 14.13 -4.05
N HIS A 56 2.27 13.14 -4.03
CA HIS A 56 3.09 12.76 -5.19
C HIS A 56 2.29 11.89 -6.17
N MET A 57 1.59 10.88 -5.64
CA MET A 57 0.90 9.87 -6.45
C MET A 57 -0.38 10.35 -7.14
N LYS A 58 -1.03 11.40 -6.63
CA LYS A 58 -2.32 11.89 -7.16
C LYS A 58 -2.30 12.19 -8.65
N GLN A 59 -1.15 12.53 -9.23
CA GLN A 59 -1.03 12.82 -10.67
C GLN A 59 -1.13 11.56 -11.54
N TYR A 60 -0.93 10.39 -10.95
CA TYR A 60 -1.01 9.08 -11.60
C TYR A 60 -2.33 8.36 -11.33
N ILE A 61 -3.25 8.99 -10.60
CA ILE A 61 -4.56 8.45 -10.21
C ILE A 61 -5.67 9.31 -10.84
N PRO A 62 -6.68 8.72 -11.52
CA PRO A 62 -6.94 7.27 -11.66
C PRO A 62 -6.21 6.62 -12.85
N HIS A 63 -5.39 7.36 -13.60
CA HIS A 63 -4.65 6.81 -14.73
C HIS A 63 -3.18 7.27 -14.68
N PRO A 64 -2.20 6.36 -14.76
CA PRO A 64 -2.31 4.93 -15.09
C PRO A 64 -2.66 3.97 -13.92
N VAL A 65 -2.79 4.46 -12.67
CA VAL A 65 -3.14 3.65 -11.49
C VAL A 65 -4.56 3.97 -11.02
N HIS A 66 -5.46 2.98 -10.89
CA HIS A 66 -6.85 3.25 -10.50
C HIS A 66 -6.97 3.63 -9.03
N ALA A 67 -6.37 2.84 -8.14
CA ALA A 67 -6.37 3.10 -6.70
C ALA A 67 -5.15 2.50 -6.01
N ILE A 68 -4.72 3.16 -4.93
CA ILE A 68 -3.67 2.67 -4.04
C ILE A 68 -4.18 2.66 -2.60
N ASP A 69 -4.00 1.53 -1.91
CA ASP A 69 -4.14 1.42 -0.47
C ASP A 69 -2.77 1.58 0.18
N LEU A 70 -2.65 2.50 1.14
CA LEU A 70 -1.38 2.89 1.73
C LEU A 70 -1.32 2.54 3.20
N LYS A 71 -0.32 1.73 3.58
CA LYS A 71 0.02 1.46 4.97
C LYS A 71 1.38 2.09 5.30
N CYS A 72 1.36 3.23 5.98
CA CYS A 72 2.59 3.96 6.36
C CYS A 72 2.93 3.75 7.85
N MET A 73 4.09 3.15 8.13
CA MET A 73 4.49 2.69 9.47
C MET A 73 5.93 3.06 9.80
N THR A 74 6.23 3.18 11.09
CA THR A 74 7.62 3.21 11.55
C THR A 74 8.18 1.78 11.61
N PRO A 75 9.51 1.58 11.62
CA PRO A 75 10.10 0.24 11.74
C PRO A 75 9.60 -0.55 12.96
N GLU A 76 9.42 0.11 14.12
CA GLU A 76 8.83 -0.51 15.31
C GLU A 76 7.39 -0.97 15.09
N GLN A 77 6.59 -0.16 14.40
CA GLN A 77 5.20 -0.52 14.08
C GLN A 77 5.13 -1.67 13.09
N GLU A 78 6.04 -1.70 12.12
CA GLU A 78 6.10 -2.77 11.11
C GLU A 78 6.45 -4.11 11.75
N ALA A 79 7.40 -4.14 12.69
CA ALA A 79 7.79 -5.36 13.42
C ALA A 79 6.64 -6.04 14.18
N VAL A 80 5.63 -5.27 14.62
CA VAL A 80 4.45 -5.80 15.34
C VAL A 80 3.21 -5.91 14.46
N THR A 81 3.25 -5.37 13.23
CA THR A 81 2.12 -5.38 12.31
C THR A 81 2.24 -6.56 11.35
N GLY A 82 1.25 -7.46 11.40
CA GLY A 82 1.15 -8.58 10.45
C GLY A 82 0.76 -8.16 9.03
N ASP A 83 0.19 -9.09 8.27
CA ASP A 83 -0.36 -8.82 6.94
C ASP A 83 -1.51 -7.80 7.02
N THR A 84 -1.33 -6.70 6.30
CA THR A 84 -2.26 -5.57 6.25
C THR A 84 -3.02 -5.46 4.95
N ALA A 85 -2.76 -6.36 4.00
CA ALA A 85 -3.32 -6.23 2.68
C ALA A 85 -4.85 -6.40 2.74
N PHE A 86 -5.55 -5.40 2.19
CA PHE A 86 -7.00 -5.26 2.26
C PHE A 86 -7.54 -5.02 0.85
N ASP A 87 -8.51 -5.84 0.44
CA ASP A 87 -9.13 -5.72 -0.87
C ASP A 87 -10.60 -5.29 -0.73
N PRO A 88 -10.94 -4.03 -1.06
CA PRO A 88 -12.30 -3.54 -0.98
C PRO A 88 -13.25 -4.17 -2.02
N HIS A 89 -12.72 -4.82 -3.06
CA HIS A 89 -13.50 -5.31 -4.21
C HIS A 89 -13.54 -6.84 -4.37
N ALA A 90 -12.87 -7.61 -3.51
CA ALA A 90 -12.80 -9.08 -3.56
C ALA A 90 -14.14 -9.86 -3.40
N GLY A 91 -15.31 -9.21 -3.35
CA GLY A 91 -16.61 -9.90 -3.32
C GLY A 91 -17.56 -9.57 -2.16
N GLY A 92 -17.74 -8.28 -1.84
CA GLY A 92 -18.78 -7.80 -0.92
C GLY A 92 -18.32 -7.67 0.52
N GLN A 93 -18.34 -6.43 1.03
CA GLN A 93 -17.70 -5.96 2.29
C GLN A 93 -16.20 -6.26 2.31
N GLY A 94 -15.38 -5.25 1.98
CA GLY A 94 -13.93 -5.37 1.84
C GLY A 94 -13.27 -6.36 2.81
N VAL A 95 -12.52 -7.29 2.23
CA VAL A 95 -12.02 -8.49 2.92
C VAL A 95 -10.51 -8.36 3.09
N HIS A 96 -10.01 -8.60 4.30
CA HIS A 96 -8.57 -8.72 4.54
C HIS A 96 -8.03 -10.00 3.88
N ILE A 97 -6.88 -9.94 3.20
CA ILE A 97 -6.33 -11.06 2.39
C ILE A 97 -6.12 -12.33 3.21
N ARG A 98 -5.71 -12.22 4.48
CA ARG A 98 -5.65 -13.37 5.41
C ARG A 98 -6.96 -14.16 5.48
N ARG A 99 -8.11 -13.50 5.37
CA ARG A 99 -9.43 -14.16 5.36
C ARG A 99 -9.69 -14.89 4.04
N ILE A 100 -9.19 -14.38 2.92
CA ILE A 100 -9.31 -15.03 1.60
C ILE A 100 -8.53 -16.36 1.59
N ASN A 101 -7.28 -16.36 2.09
CA ASN A 101 -6.47 -17.59 2.09
C ASN A 101 -7.09 -18.68 2.96
N ARG A 102 -7.60 -18.33 4.15
CA ARG A 102 -8.24 -19.29 5.06
C ARG A 102 -9.49 -19.97 4.48
N GLN A 103 -10.26 -19.28 3.64
CA GLN A 103 -11.48 -19.82 3.02
C GLN A 103 -11.21 -20.71 1.80
N ARG A 104 -9.98 -20.71 1.27
CA ARG A 104 -9.59 -21.56 0.12
C ARG A 104 -8.99 -22.91 0.55
N GLU A 105 -8.71 -23.07 1.84
CA GLU A 105 -8.11 -24.26 2.44
C GLU A 105 -9.16 -25.19 3.13
N GLU A 106 -10.44 -24.84 3.08
CA GLU A 106 -11.61 -25.65 3.51
C GLU A 106 -12.43 -26.13 2.31
#